data_AF-A0A564YM98-F1
#
_entry.id   AF-A0A564YM98-F1
#
_cell.length_a   1.000
_cell.length_b   1.000
_cell.length_c   1.000
_cell.angle_alpha   90.00
_cell.angle_beta   90.00
_cell.angle_gamma   90.00
#
_symmetry.space_group_name_H-M   'P 1'
#
loop_
_entity.id
_entity.type
_entity.pdbx_description
1 polymer ?
#
loop_
_entity_poly.entity_id
_entity_poly.type
_entity_poly.pdbx_seq_one_letter_code
_entity_poly.pdbx_strand_id
1 'polypeptide(L)'
;MNDTDPQAIHVMQTVMSSGTVRFHVIFLKSLILHHFERGGPNAAPIHLHLLTDKASGYILEGILGSWRINKLRYTFYSAEPYYARVSWMKSNHYSGKVSTMKLYIPEILNSTVSKVILFDTDCLFMTDIVHLWNHFDHFKPLQFLGMAPEPFNVYYDLTEFGGGKQSFSYNGGVIMWNLQRLTMKKWEALYKPAYERALKVFTRLTAAEQTLMTVVIMENPEILYRLSCHWNFQLYEGVIPEECPSTWNRPPAPDLLDPLILHGDRYDKRELDFSLNEPKTLANHVDDLWHHYIVIRSRIIQLDGYAFRHEPLEAPQFSFLRHLEDLHPGGRIINEASLCQSNRASFTKYCNSTEGLNFVTNHRIHPLFYSSDYNVTTNPVKGTALVVALNVTDMLKLENLANMWKGWMSVAFHGTDRETISLLTFISRSKKIKSRKNILIHYVYKSEAYPESVTLHNVASLYSPTQSVLALLHNEVSPKQEKIVNIVEQKGNIKSIAFLEGTSGYACIVGDAGICAVKPEAVFGQMEELRDEMRGVLIPTGSALLPKEVEKSDRSTLLLALAANAASI
;
A
#
# COMPACT_ATOMS: atom_id res chain seq x y z
N MET A 1 8.89 10.93 20.37
CA MET A 1 7.73 11.64 19.80
C MET A 1 6.47 10.97 20.34
N ASN A 2 5.46 11.74 20.70
CA ASN A 2 4.13 11.25 21.03
C ASN A 2 3.17 11.84 19.98
N ASP A 3 1.90 11.41 19.93
CA ASP A 3 0.87 12.01 19.06
C ASP A 3 0.67 13.52 19.30
N THR A 4 1.20 14.02 20.42
CA THR A 4 1.16 15.42 20.86
C THR A 4 2.48 16.16 20.67
N ASP A 5 3.41 15.67 19.84
CA ASP A 5 4.67 16.38 19.60
C ASP A 5 4.39 17.73 18.93
N PRO A 6 4.59 18.86 19.62
CA PRO A 6 4.22 20.17 19.09
C PRO A 6 5.10 20.60 17.90
N GLN A 7 6.19 19.88 17.64
CA GLN A 7 7.10 20.15 16.53
C GLN A 7 6.76 19.32 15.27
N ALA A 8 5.82 18.38 15.35
CA ALA A 8 5.48 17.52 14.22
C ALA A 8 4.58 18.24 13.20
N ILE A 9 4.86 17.99 11.92
CA ILE A 9 3.97 18.31 10.81
C ILE A 9 2.99 17.15 10.66
N HIS A 10 1.71 17.42 10.92
CA HIS A 10 0.64 16.43 10.83
C HIS A 10 0.07 16.38 9.41
N VAL A 11 0.18 15.21 8.78
CA VAL A 11 -0.27 14.95 7.42
C VAL A 11 -1.32 13.86 7.47
N MET A 12 -2.46 14.05 6.81
CA MET A 12 -3.53 13.05 6.76
C MET A 12 -3.85 12.61 5.34
N GLN A 13 -4.07 11.31 5.14
CA GLN A 13 -4.54 10.75 3.87
C GLN A 13 -5.61 9.68 4.12
N THR A 14 -6.56 9.60 3.19
CA THR A 14 -7.49 8.47 3.09
C THR A 14 -6.95 7.49 2.06
N VAL A 15 -6.55 6.29 2.49
CA VAL A 15 -5.88 5.31 1.63
C VAL A 15 -6.67 4.00 1.63
N MET A 16 -7.34 3.72 0.52
CA MET A 16 -8.15 2.51 0.32
C MET A 16 -7.89 1.92 -1.05
N SER A 17 -7.69 0.61 -1.14
CA SER A 17 -7.28 -0.16 -2.32
C SER A 17 -5.78 -0.22 -2.61
N SER A 18 -5.37 -1.32 -3.26
CA SER A 18 -3.98 -1.52 -3.69
C SER A 18 -3.48 -0.43 -4.66
N GLY A 19 -4.37 0.17 -5.48
CA GLY A 19 -3.96 1.24 -6.40
C GLY A 19 -3.60 2.52 -5.66
N THR A 20 -4.46 2.94 -4.75
CA THR A 20 -4.25 4.11 -3.91
C THR A 20 -3.02 3.95 -3.00
N VAL A 21 -2.75 2.74 -2.51
CA VAL A 21 -1.50 2.43 -1.80
C VAL A 21 -0.26 2.65 -2.68
N ARG A 22 -0.29 2.25 -3.96
CA ARG A 22 0.84 2.49 -4.87
C ARG A 22 1.11 3.98 -5.07
N PHE A 23 0.05 4.79 -5.20
CA PHE A 23 0.18 6.25 -5.23
C PHE A 23 0.72 6.81 -3.92
N HIS A 24 0.27 6.31 -2.76
CA HIS A 24 0.81 6.69 -1.45
C HIS A 24 2.33 6.45 -1.35
N VAL A 25 2.86 5.36 -1.91
CA VAL A 25 4.32 5.13 -1.92
C VAL A 25 5.05 6.21 -2.71
N ILE A 26 4.51 6.65 -3.85
CA ILE A 26 5.11 7.72 -4.66
C ILE A 26 5.01 9.07 -3.94
N PHE A 27 3.85 9.37 -3.35
CA PHE A 27 3.65 10.53 -2.45
C PHE A 27 4.72 10.54 -1.36
N LEU A 28 4.91 9.41 -0.65
CA LEU A 28 5.85 9.28 0.45
C LEU A 28 7.30 9.51 -0.01
N LYS A 29 7.70 8.96 -1.15
CA LYS A 29 9.03 9.24 -1.72
C LYS A 29 9.25 10.73 -2.00
N SER A 30 8.26 11.40 -2.61
CA SER A 30 8.37 12.83 -2.89
C SER A 30 8.43 13.65 -1.61
N LEU A 31 7.63 13.31 -0.60
CA LEU A 31 7.66 13.94 0.72
C LEU A 31 9.03 13.80 1.38
N ILE A 32 9.57 12.59 1.45
CA ILE A 32 10.88 12.32 2.06
C ILE A 32 11.98 13.06 1.30
N LEU A 33 11.99 12.97 -0.03
CA LEU A 33 12.98 13.64 -0.88
C LEU A 33 13.01 15.15 -0.61
N HIS A 34 11.85 15.79 -0.56
CA HIS A 34 11.79 17.25 -0.45
C HIS A 34 11.94 17.74 0.99
N HIS A 35 11.41 17.01 1.97
CA HIS A 35 11.44 17.43 3.36
C HIS A 35 12.68 16.95 4.12
N PHE A 36 12.99 15.64 4.08
CA PHE A 36 14.10 15.09 4.85
C PHE A 36 15.43 15.21 4.12
N GLU A 37 15.49 14.90 2.82
CA GLU A 37 16.75 14.93 2.07
C GLU A 37 17.17 16.35 1.69
N ARG A 38 16.21 17.18 1.24
CA ARG A 38 16.49 18.57 0.80
C ARG A 38 16.25 19.62 1.88
N GLY A 39 15.37 19.39 2.85
CA GLY A 39 15.11 20.31 3.97
C GLY A 39 16.23 20.33 5.03
N GLY A 40 17.20 19.42 4.94
CA GLY A 40 18.41 19.40 5.75
C GLY A 40 18.25 18.69 7.11
N PRO A 41 19.30 18.69 7.95
CA PRO A 41 19.36 17.85 9.15
C PRO A 41 18.30 18.20 10.22
N ASN A 42 17.80 19.44 10.18
CA ASN A 42 16.82 19.98 11.12
C ASN A 42 15.38 19.86 10.62
N ALA A 43 15.12 19.07 9.58
CA ALA A 43 13.76 18.77 9.13
C ALA A 43 12.89 18.31 10.33
N ALA A 44 11.72 18.92 10.42
CA ALA A 44 10.74 18.65 11.45
C ALA A 44 10.26 17.19 11.34
N PRO A 45 9.86 16.55 12.44
CA PRO A 45 9.23 15.24 12.32
C PRO A 45 7.90 15.31 11.58
N ILE A 46 7.53 14.22 10.91
CA ILE A 46 6.23 14.07 10.25
C ILE A 46 5.42 12.99 10.96
N HIS A 47 4.15 13.28 11.24
CA HIS A 47 3.17 12.31 11.69
C HIS A 47 2.10 12.09 10.59
N LEU A 48 2.09 10.89 10.02
CA LEU A 48 1.11 10.44 9.04
C LEU A 48 -0.14 9.88 9.75
N HIS A 49 -1.28 10.50 9.54
CA HIS A 49 -2.58 9.99 9.94
C HIS A 49 -3.24 9.30 8.74
N LEU A 50 -3.44 8.00 8.82
CA LEU A 50 -3.88 7.18 7.68
C LEU A 50 -5.27 6.62 7.97
N LEU A 51 -6.29 7.14 7.30
CA LEU A 51 -7.64 6.58 7.34
C LEU A 51 -7.72 5.45 6.31
N THR A 52 -7.88 4.22 6.79
CA THR A 52 -7.79 3.01 5.96
C THR A 52 -8.93 2.05 6.26
N ASP A 53 -9.33 1.24 5.28
CA ASP A 53 -9.97 -0.03 5.59
C ASP A 53 -8.94 -1.02 6.17
N LYS A 54 -9.43 -2.10 6.79
CA LYS A 54 -8.58 -3.11 7.42
C LYS A 54 -7.54 -3.72 6.45
N ALA A 55 -7.94 -3.98 5.21
CA ALA A 55 -7.06 -4.59 4.20
C ALA A 55 -5.90 -3.65 3.80
N SER A 56 -6.21 -2.39 3.52
CA SER A 56 -5.24 -1.35 3.17
C SER A 56 -4.34 -1.01 4.36
N GLY A 57 -4.86 -1.08 5.58
CA GLY A 57 -4.09 -0.96 6.82
C GLY A 57 -2.97 -2.00 6.90
N TYR A 58 -3.28 -3.29 6.70
CA TYR A 58 -2.26 -4.35 6.69
C TYR A 58 -1.19 -4.17 5.62
N ILE A 59 -1.60 -3.71 4.42
CA ILE A 59 -0.66 -3.42 3.34
C ILE A 59 0.30 -2.29 3.74
N LEU A 60 -0.25 -1.18 4.23
CA LEU A 60 0.52 0.00 4.62
C LEU A 60 1.41 -0.26 5.83
N GLU A 61 0.98 -1.10 6.78
CA GLU A 61 1.82 -1.49 7.91
C GLU A 61 3.05 -2.29 7.44
N GLY A 62 2.86 -3.20 6.46
CA GLY A 62 3.97 -3.86 5.77
C GLY A 62 4.92 -2.88 5.09
N ILE A 63 4.40 -1.88 4.38
CA ILE A 63 5.20 -0.87 3.69
C ILE A 63 5.96 0.00 4.70
N LEU A 64 5.24 0.72 5.56
CA LEU A 64 5.81 1.72 6.47
C LEU A 64 6.71 1.06 7.52
N GLY A 65 6.28 -0.08 8.09
CA GLY A 65 7.05 -0.82 9.08
C GLY A 65 8.34 -1.42 8.51
N SER A 66 8.35 -1.79 7.23
CA SER A 66 9.58 -2.25 6.58
C SER A 66 10.47 -1.12 6.08
N TRP A 67 9.95 0.07 5.80
CA TRP A 67 10.75 1.19 5.31
C TRP A 67 11.72 1.76 6.34
N ARG A 68 11.32 1.82 7.63
CA ARG A 68 12.16 2.28 8.76
C ARG A 68 12.78 3.68 8.51
N ILE A 69 11.94 4.67 8.22
CA ILE A 69 12.36 6.06 8.02
C ILE A 69 12.40 6.79 9.36
N ASN A 70 13.54 7.39 9.71
CA ASN A 70 13.67 8.19 10.93
C ASN A 70 12.81 9.45 10.86
N LYS A 71 12.42 9.97 12.03
CA LYS A 71 11.54 11.16 12.16
C LYS A 71 10.16 11.06 11.47
N LEU A 72 9.80 9.90 10.92
CA LEU A 72 8.50 9.63 10.32
C LEU A 72 7.71 8.68 11.23
N ARG A 73 6.49 9.08 11.58
CA ARG A 73 5.55 8.27 12.36
C ARG A 73 4.24 8.11 11.63
N TYR A 74 3.49 7.09 12.00
CA TYR A 74 2.18 6.84 11.42
C TYR A 74 1.19 6.31 12.46
N THR A 75 -0.08 6.70 12.31
CA THR A 75 -1.21 6.18 13.07
C THR A 75 -2.32 5.82 12.11
N PHE A 76 -2.85 4.60 12.23
CA PHE A 76 -3.97 4.12 11.44
C PHE A 76 -5.30 4.43 12.13
N TYR A 77 -6.28 4.86 11.33
CA TYR A 77 -7.66 5.10 11.73
C TYR A 77 -8.56 4.21 10.89
N SER A 78 -9.49 3.49 11.54
CA SER A 78 -10.43 2.60 10.87
C SER A 78 -11.51 3.40 10.16
N ALA A 79 -11.70 3.11 8.88
CA ALA A 79 -12.75 3.72 8.06
C ALA A 79 -14.13 3.08 8.25
N GLU A 80 -14.17 1.84 8.74
CA GLU A 80 -15.38 1.03 8.89
C GLU A 80 -16.51 1.73 9.66
N PRO A 81 -16.26 2.43 10.80
CA PRO A 81 -17.29 3.17 11.53
C PRO A 81 -17.96 4.30 10.72
N TYR A 82 -17.27 4.82 9.70
CA TYR A 82 -17.73 5.96 8.91
C TYR A 82 -18.51 5.55 7.66
N TYR A 83 -18.41 4.30 7.17
CA TYR A 83 -19.10 3.86 5.95
C TYR A 83 -20.62 4.07 5.97
N ALA A 84 -21.28 3.74 7.09
CA ALA A 84 -22.71 3.97 7.23
C ALA A 84 -23.05 5.46 7.38
N ARG A 85 -22.15 6.21 8.04
CA ARG A 85 -22.34 7.64 8.36
C ARG A 85 -22.12 8.57 7.18
N VAL A 86 -21.53 8.10 6.08
CA VAL A 86 -21.40 8.88 4.85
C VAL A 86 -22.51 8.55 3.83
N SER A 87 -23.38 7.57 4.12
CA SER A 87 -24.41 7.11 3.18
C SER A 87 -25.52 8.12 2.89
N TRP A 88 -25.68 9.14 3.73
CA TRP A 88 -26.67 10.22 3.55
C TRP A 88 -26.34 11.15 2.38
N MET A 89 -25.07 11.21 1.95
CA MET A 89 -24.65 12.13 0.90
C MET A 89 -25.04 11.59 -0.48
N LYS A 90 -25.86 12.35 -1.20
CA LYS A 90 -26.23 12.08 -2.59
C LYS A 90 -25.21 12.75 -3.52
N SER A 91 -24.31 11.96 -4.09
CA SER A 91 -23.30 12.46 -5.05
C SER A 91 -23.23 11.60 -6.32
N ASN A 92 -22.81 12.23 -7.42
CA ASN A 92 -22.47 11.57 -8.68
C ASN A 92 -20.98 11.15 -8.76
N HIS A 93 -20.15 11.54 -7.77
CA HIS A 93 -18.72 11.27 -7.79
C HIS A 93 -18.41 9.80 -7.48
N TYR A 94 -17.50 9.19 -8.25
CA TYR A 94 -17.16 7.76 -8.14
C TYR A 94 -16.60 7.38 -6.76
N SER A 95 -15.88 8.29 -6.10
CA SER A 95 -15.34 8.09 -4.76
C SER A 95 -16.22 8.66 -3.65
N GLY A 96 -17.45 9.10 -3.96
CA GLY A 96 -18.27 9.93 -3.07
C GLY A 96 -18.39 9.41 -1.63
N LYS A 97 -18.47 8.09 -1.40
CA LYS A 97 -18.49 7.52 -0.04
C LYS A 97 -17.17 7.74 0.70
N VAL A 98 -16.04 7.46 0.05
CA VAL A 98 -14.70 7.57 0.64
C VAL A 98 -14.31 9.03 0.82
N SER A 99 -14.56 9.86 -0.20
CA SER A 99 -14.19 11.27 -0.19
C SER A 99 -14.99 12.06 0.87
N THR A 100 -16.26 11.71 1.11
CA THR A 100 -17.09 12.28 2.18
C THR A 100 -16.53 12.04 3.59
N MET A 101 -15.69 11.03 3.80
CA MET A 101 -15.06 10.82 5.11
C MET A 101 -14.16 11.99 5.52
N LYS A 102 -13.67 12.79 4.58
CA LYS A 102 -12.94 14.04 4.85
C LYS A 102 -13.78 15.09 5.60
N LEU A 103 -15.10 14.95 5.69
CA LEU A 103 -15.92 15.82 6.55
C LEU A 103 -15.84 15.47 8.04
N TYR A 104 -15.35 14.28 8.39
CA TYR A 104 -15.30 13.77 9.76
C TYR A 104 -13.92 13.92 10.40
N ILE A 105 -12.97 14.62 9.77
CA ILE A 105 -11.62 14.82 10.32
C ILE A 105 -11.61 15.39 11.75
N PRO A 106 -12.43 16.40 12.11
CA PRO A 106 -12.46 16.90 13.47
C PRO A 106 -12.83 15.85 14.52
N GLU A 107 -13.55 14.80 14.11
CA GLU A 107 -13.91 13.68 14.97
C GLU A 107 -12.83 12.59 14.96
N ILE A 108 -12.32 12.23 13.77
CA ILE A 108 -11.32 11.16 13.59
C ILE A 108 -10.02 11.46 14.34
N LEU A 109 -9.51 12.69 14.21
CA LEU A 109 -8.27 13.09 14.86
C LEU A 109 -8.47 13.55 16.31
N ASN A 110 -9.72 13.81 16.70
CA ASN A 110 -10.12 14.26 18.03
C ASN A 110 -9.37 15.54 18.49
N SER A 111 -9.40 15.88 19.78
CA SER A 111 -8.77 17.08 20.33
C SER A 111 -7.25 16.99 20.54
N THR A 112 -6.58 15.91 20.10
CA THR A 112 -5.13 15.71 20.30
C THR A 112 -4.29 16.37 19.20
N VAL A 113 -4.84 16.54 18.00
CA VAL A 113 -4.17 17.19 16.86
C VAL A 113 -4.73 18.59 16.66
N SER A 114 -3.90 19.62 16.78
CA SER A 114 -4.35 21.02 16.68
C SER A 114 -4.46 21.55 15.25
N LYS A 115 -3.59 21.06 14.35
CA LYS A 115 -3.51 21.47 12.94
C LYS A 115 -3.16 20.24 12.12
N VAL A 116 -3.70 20.10 10.92
CA VAL A 116 -3.39 18.99 10.01
C VAL A 116 -3.55 19.42 8.55
N ILE A 117 -2.71 18.90 7.67
CA ILE A 117 -2.88 19.07 6.22
C ILE A 117 -3.31 17.72 5.64
N LEU A 118 -4.45 17.71 4.96
CA LEU A 118 -4.92 16.57 4.20
C LEU A 118 -4.35 16.65 2.78
N PHE A 119 -3.94 15.50 2.27
CA PHE A 119 -3.58 15.31 0.87
C PHE A 119 -4.35 14.15 0.26
N ASP A 120 -4.72 14.27 -1.00
CA ASP A 120 -5.00 13.09 -1.83
C ASP A 120 -3.71 12.32 -2.10
N THR A 121 -3.84 11.01 -2.34
CA THR A 121 -2.67 10.11 -2.46
C THR A 121 -1.87 10.30 -3.74
N ASP A 122 -2.46 10.94 -4.73
CA ASP A 122 -1.87 11.29 -6.03
C ASP A 122 -1.31 12.72 -6.05
N CYS A 123 -1.09 13.32 -4.87
CA CYS A 123 -0.27 14.52 -4.74
C CYS A 123 1.24 14.18 -4.76
N LEU A 124 2.07 15.06 -5.33
CA LEU A 124 3.53 14.98 -5.29
C LEU A 124 4.16 16.29 -4.82
N PHE A 125 5.14 16.20 -3.94
CA PHE A 125 5.88 17.37 -3.46
C PHE A 125 6.93 17.80 -4.47
N MET A 126 6.97 19.10 -4.76
CA MET A 126 8.06 19.77 -5.49
C MET A 126 8.86 20.72 -4.59
N THR A 127 8.41 20.93 -3.36
CA THR A 127 9.01 21.78 -2.34
C THR A 127 8.87 21.15 -0.95
N ASP A 128 9.55 21.73 0.04
CA ASP A 128 9.42 21.31 1.44
C ASP A 128 8.02 21.64 1.99
N ILE A 129 7.37 20.63 2.60
CA ILE A 129 6.05 20.77 3.23
C ILE A 129 6.01 21.82 4.35
N VAL A 130 7.15 22.14 4.98
CA VAL A 130 7.22 23.15 6.04
C VAL A 130 6.72 24.51 5.56
N HIS A 131 6.94 24.85 4.29
CA HIS A 131 6.45 26.08 3.70
C HIS A 131 4.91 26.11 3.66
N LEU A 132 4.26 24.99 3.31
CA LEU A 132 2.80 24.87 3.38
C LEU A 132 2.31 24.92 4.83
N TRP A 133 2.99 24.23 5.74
CA TRP A 133 2.66 24.21 7.16
C TRP A 133 2.66 25.63 7.78
N ASN A 134 3.64 26.46 7.41
CA ASN A 134 3.76 27.83 7.89
C ASN A 134 2.61 28.76 7.44
N HIS A 135 1.79 28.36 6.46
CA HIS A 135 0.57 29.11 6.13
C HIS A 135 -0.42 29.16 7.31
N PHE A 136 -0.39 28.20 8.23
CA PHE A 136 -1.25 28.25 9.43
C PHE A 136 -1.02 29.48 10.30
N ASP A 137 0.19 30.04 10.31
CA ASP A 137 0.53 31.22 11.13
C ASP A 137 -0.09 32.51 10.55
N HIS A 138 -0.55 32.45 9.30
CA HIS A 138 -1.21 33.54 8.60
C HIS A 138 -2.75 33.44 8.66
N PHE A 139 -3.31 32.42 9.33
CA PHE A 139 -4.76 32.28 9.48
C PHE A 139 -5.32 33.37 10.41
N LYS A 140 -6.18 34.22 9.87
CA LYS A 140 -7.01 35.17 10.62
C LYS A 140 -7.88 34.46 11.65
N PRO A 141 -8.34 35.11 12.73
CA PRO A 141 -8.99 34.44 13.87
C PRO A 141 -10.16 33.51 13.54
N LEU A 142 -10.99 33.85 12.54
CA LEU A 142 -12.13 33.03 12.12
C LEU A 142 -11.76 31.92 11.12
N GLN A 143 -10.58 32.00 10.52
CA GLN A 143 -10.14 31.01 9.54
C GLN A 143 -9.73 29.72 10.23
N PHE A 144 -10.30 28.62 9.78
CA PHE A 144 -9.94 27.27 10.22
C PHE A 144 -9.78 26.28 9.06
N LEU A 145 -10.08 26.70 7.84
CA LEU A 145 -9.99 25.92 6.62
C LEU A 145 -9.04 26.61 5.64
N GLY A 146 -8.15 25.88 4.98
CA GLY A 146 -7.33 26.38 3.87
C GLY A 146 -7.41 25.48 2.66
N MET A 147 -7.74 26.05 1.49
CA MET A 147 -7.93 25.30 0.24
C MET A 147 -7.51 26.15 -0.96
N ALA A 148 -7.11 25.49 -2.04
CA ALA A 148 -6.77 26.13 -3.32
C ALA A 148 -7.98 26.13 -4.28
N PRO A 149 -8.12 27.16 -5.13
CA PRO A 149 -9.18 27.21 -6.14
C PRO A 149 -8.97 26.18 -7.26
N GLU A 150 -10.04 25.82 -7.96
CA GLU A 150 -9.98 25.08 -9.22
C GLU A 150 -9.62 26.03 -10.38
N PRO A 151 -8.64 25.69 -11.24
CA PRO A 151 -8.23 26.51 -12.38
C PRO A 151 -9.09 26.21 -13.62
N PHE A 152 -10.40 26.09 -13.44
CA PHE A 152 -11.34 25.91 -14.54
C PHE A 152 -12.74 26.41 -14.16
N ASN A 153 -13.54 26.67 -15.19
CA ASN A 153 -14.91 27.12 -14.99
C ASN A 153 -15.80 25.94 -14.60
N VAL A 154 -16.42 26.01 -13.43
CA VAL A 154 -17.40 25.01 -13.01
C VAL A 154 -18.67 25.11 -13.85
N TYR A 155 -19.24 23.97 -14.20
CA TYR A 155 -20.44 23.88 -15.03
C TYR A 155 -21.75 24.16 -14.27
N TYR A 156 -21.67 24.56 -13.01
CA TYR A 156 -22.82 24.68 -12.12
C TYR A 156 -22.96 26.09 -11.57
N ASP A 157 -24.22 26.56 -11.47
CA ASP A 157 -24.53 27.91 -11.03
C ASP A 157 -24.35 28.03 -9.50
N LEU A 158 -23.31 28.75 -9.10
CA LEU A 158 -23.00 29.02 -7.70
C LEU A 158 -23.58 30.35 -7.21
N THR A 159 -24.21 31.16 -8.08
CA THR A 159 -24.69 32.50 -7.70
C THR A 159 -25.77 32.47 -6.61
N GLU A 160 -26.52 31.38 -6.52
CA GLU A 160 -27.54 31.12 -5.50
C GLU A 160 -27.00 31.03 -4.06
N PHE A 161 -25.69 30.86 -3.86
CA PHE A 161 -25.08 30.71 -2.52
C PHE A 161 -24.47 31.99 -1.96
N GLY A 162 -24.75 33.14 -2.59
CA GLY A 162 -24.28 34.44 -2.12
C GLY A 162 -22.87 34.77 -2.61
N GLY A 163 -22.78 35.76 -3.49
CA GLY A 163 -21.53 36.26 -4.05
C GLY A 163 -21.74 36.96 -5.40
N GLY A 164 -20.72 37.64 -5.90
CA GLY A 164 -20.66 37.97 -7.33
C GLY A 164 -20.56 36.68 -8.16
N LYS A 165 -20.74 36.77 -9.49
CA LYS A 165 -20.61 35.63 -10.41
C LYS A 165 -19.25 34.93 -10.24
N GLN A 166 -19.20 33.88 -9.43
CA GLN A 166 -18.02 33.02 -9.25
C GLN A 166 -18.15 31.84 -10.19
N SER A 167 -17.18 31.72 -11.09
CA SER A 167 -17.10 30.63 -12.05
C SER A 167 -16.16 29.52 -11.60
N PHE A 168 -15.63 29.53 -10.38
CA PHE A 168 -14.67 28.54 -9.88
C PHE A 168 -15.10 27.94 -8.53
N SER A 169 -14.62 26.72 -8.21
CA SER A 169 -14.78 26.09 -6.89
C SER A 169 -13.44 25.92 -6.17
N TYR A 170 -13.41 25.23 -5.02
CA TYR A 170 -12.18 24.84 -4.32
C TYR A 170 -11.95 23.34 -4.43
N ASN A 171 -10.69 22.91 -4.52
CA ASN A 171 -10.34 21.51 -4.73
C ASN A 171 -10.01 20.78 -3.41
N GLY A 172 -10.51 19.55 -3.27
CA GLY A 172 -10.38 18.72 -2.06
C GLY A 172 -9.07 17.94 -1.94
N GLY A 173 -8.14 18.10 -2.88
CA GLY A 173 -6.84 17.41 -2.92
C GLY A 173 -5.83 17.89 -1.89
N VAL A 174 -5.89 19.16 -1.49
CA VAL A 174 -5.05 19.73 -0.43
C VAL A 174 -5.92 20.59 0.47
N ILE A 175 -6.08 20.17 1.73
CA ILE A 175 -6.95 20.84 2.70
C ILE A 175 -6.22 21.05 4.03
N MET A 176 -6.09 22.30 4.45
CA MET A 176 -5.54 22.66 5.75
C MET A 176 -6.66 22.81 6.78
N TRP A 177 -6.59 22.07 7.89
CA TRP A 177 -7.53 22.20 9.00
C TRP A 177 -6.83 22.72 10.26
N ASN A 178 -7.32 23.82 10.81
CA ASN A 178 -6.98 24.27 12.16
C ASN A 178 -8.04 23.74 13.13
N LEU A 179 -7.81 22.51 13.62
CA LEU A 179 -8.72 21.79 14.51
C LEU A 179 -8.82 22.43 15.89
N GLN A 180 -7.85 23.22 16.32
CA GLN A 180 -7.95 23.97 17.59
C GLN A 180 -9.14 24.97 17.58
N ARG A 181 -9.54 25.45 16.39
CA ARG A 181 -10.63 26.42 16.22
C ARG A 181 -11.98 25.76 15.88
N LEU A 182 -11.99 24.45 15.60
CA LEU A 182 -13.14 23.74 15.08
C LEU A 182 -13.47 22.50 15.90
N THR A 183 -14.75 22.26 16.16
CA THR A 183 -15.23 20.97 16.70
C THR A 183 -16.16 20.33 15.69
N MET A 184 -16.37 19.02 15.77
CA MET A 184 -17.33 18.35 14.89
C MET A 184 -18.71 19.00 14.98
N LYS A 185 -19.20 19.34 16.19
CA LYS A 185 -20.49 20.03 16.38
C LYS A 185 -20.55 21.39 15.66
N LYS A 186 -19.48 22.19 15.72
CA LYS A 186 -19.40 23.48 15.01
C LYS A 186 -19.36 23.27 13.50
N TRP A 187 -18.62 22.26 13.02
CA TRP A 187 -18.54 21.94 11.61
C TRP A 187 -19.90 21.49 11.04
N GLU A 188 -20.59 20.60 11.75
CA GLU A 188 -21.93 20.13 11.39
C GLU A 188 -22.96 21.26 11.29
N ALA A 189 -22.85 22.27 12.16
CA ALA A 189 -23.72 23.44 12.13
C ALA A 189 -23.54 24.28 10.84
N LEU A 190 -22.40 24.16 10.16
CA LEU A 190 -22.14 24.82 8.88
C LEU A 190 -22.55 23.93 7.71
N TYR A 191 -22.03 22.70 7.62
CA TYR A 191 -22.18 21.90 6.40
C TYR A 191 -23.56 21.25 6.26
N LYS A 192 -24.27 20.91 7.34
CA LYS A 192 -25.59 20.26 7.23
C LYS A 192 -26.63 21.20 6.59
N PRO A 193 -26.79 22.45 7.06
CA PRO A 193 -27.69 23.40 6.39
C PRO A 193 -27.25 23.74 4.96
N ALA A 194 -25.93 23.87 4.72
CA ALA A 194 -25.39 24.12 3.38
C ALA A 194 -25.73 22.97 2.41
N TYR A 195 -25.68 21.72 2.88
CA TYR A 195 -26.05 20.55 2.08
C TYR A 195 -27.53 20.57 1.67
N GLU A 196 -28.43 20.90 2.59
CA GLU A 196 -29.87 21.01 2.29
C GLU A 196 -30.14 22.08 1.24
N ARG A 197 -29.43 23.20 1.28
CA ARG A 197 -29.52 24.25 0.24
C ARG A 197 -28.89 23.80 -1.07
N ALA A 198 -27.72 23.17 -1.03
CA ALA A 198 -27.04 22.65 -2.22
C ALA A 198 -27.91 21.67 -3.02
N LEU A 199 -28.69 20.82 -2.33
CA LEU A 199 -29.61 19.88 -2.99
C LEU A 199 -30.80 20.55 -3.70
N LYS A 200 -31.16 21.79 -3.33
CA LYS A 200 -32.17 22.56 -4.07
C LYS A 200 -31.66 23.04 -5.43
N VAL A 201 -30.34 23.19 -5.58
CA VAL A 201 -29.69 23.66 -6.81
C VAL A 201 -29.20 22.47 -7.67
N PHE A 202 -28.51 21.50 -7.08
CA PHE A 202 -27.78 20.48 -7.86
C PHE A 202 -28.50 19.13 -8.01
N THR A 203 -29.58 18.85 -7.28
CA THR A 203 -30.22 17.53 -7.12
C THR A 203 -29.31 16.43 -6.53
N ARG A 204 -28.03 16.39 -6.90
CA ARG A 204 -26.92 15.60 -6.34
C ARG A 204 -25.63 16.41 -6.41
N LEU A 205 -24.74 16.24 -5.44
CA LEU A 205 -23.42 16.90 -5.46
C LEU A 205 -22.55 16.35 -6.58
N THR A 206 -21.95 17.23 -7.38
CA THR A 206 -21.17 16.90 -8.58
C THR A 206 -19.79 16.32 -8.24
N ALA A 207 -19.12 16.85 -7.23
CA ALA A 207 -17.80 16.43 -6.74
C ALA A 207 -17.83 16.12 -5.22
N ALA A 208 -18.85 15.40 -4.76
CA ALA A 208 -19.03 14.95 -3.38
C ALA A 208 -18.78 16.05 -2.32
N GLU A 209 -17.88 15.80 -1.36
CA GLU A 209 -17.54 16.72 -0.27
C GLU A 209 -16.98 18.04 -0.78
N GLN A 210 -16.27 18.03 -1.91
CA GLN A 210 -15.66 19.23 -2.47
C GLN A 210 -16.71 20.27 -2.86
N THR A 211 -17.78 19.83 -3.53
CA THR A 211 -18.92 20.70 -3.86
C THR A 211 -19.54 21.27 -2.58
N LEU A 212 -19.75 20.43 -1.56
CA LEU A 212 -20.34 20.87 -0.30
C LEU A 212 -19.44 21.86 0.45
N MET A 213 -18.13 21.61 0.52
CA MET A 213 -17.18 22.50 1.16
C MET A 213 -17.11 23.84 0.43
N THR A 214 -17.19 23.85 -0.91
CA THR A 214 -17.30 25.09 -1.70
C THR A 214 -18.54 25.86 -1.29
N VAL A 215 -19.72 25.23 -1.23
CA VAL A 215 -20.95 25.91 -0.80
C VAL A 215 -20.81 26.48 0.61
N VAL A 216 -20.26 25.72 1.56
CA VAL A 216 -20.02 26.21 2.93
C VAL A 216 -19.09 27.43 2.95
N ILE A 217 -18.02 27.41 2.15
CA ILE A 217 -17.08 28.53 2.01
C ILE A 217 -17.78 29.76 1.43
N MET A 218 -18.62 29.58 0.40
CA MET A 218 -19.31 30.71 -0.24
C MET A 218 -20.28 31.40 0.72
N GLU A 219 -20.98 30.61 1.53
CA GLU A 219 -21.90 31.13 2.54
C GLU A 219 -21.19 31.75 3.75
N ASN A 220 -19.92 31.38 4.00
CA ASN A 220 -19.13 31.78 5.17
C ASN A 220 -17.68 32.11 4.77
N PRO A 221 -17.44 33.12 3.90
CA PRO A 221 -16.12 33.35 3.28
C PRO A 221 -14.99 33.64 4.27
N GLU A 222 -15.31 34.10 5.48
CA GLU A 222 -14.36 34.40 6.56
C GLU A 222 -13.69 33.17 7.17
N ILE A 223 -14.22 31.97 6.95
CA ILE A 223 -13.64 30.71 7.49
C ILE A 223 -12.45 30.22 6.66
N LEU A 224 -12.31 30.70 5.42
CA LEU A 224 -11.34 30.21 4.46
C LEU A 224 -10.09 31.08 4.42
N TYR A 225 -8.94 30.44 4.55
CA TYR A 225 -7.64 30.91 4.06
C TYR A 225 -7.41 30.42 2.63
N ARG A 226 -7.50 31.31 1.64
CA ARG A 226 -7.35 30.94 0.23
C ARG A 226 -5.88 30.68 -0.10
N LEU A 227 -5.56 29.43 -0.45
CA LEU A 227 -4.23 29.05 -0.94
C LEU A 227 -4.05 29.48 -2.40
N SER A 228 -2.79 29.71 -2.78
CA SER A 228 -2.40 29.82 -4.19
C SER A 228 -2.64 28.50 -4.92
N CYS A 229 -3.00 28.54 -6.21
CA CYS A 229 -3.20 27.33 -7.02
C CYS A 229 -1.93 26.45 -7.11
N HIS A 230 -0.74 27.02 -6.91
CA HIS A 230 0.53 26.30 -6.91
C HIS A 230 0.67 25.26 -5.78
N TRP A 231 -0.06 25.46 -4.67
CA TRP A 231 -0.12 24.51 -3.54
C TRP A 231 -1.05 23.32 -3.79
N ASN A 232 -1.80 23.32 -4.90
CA ASN A 232 -2.61 22.21 -5.38
C ASN A 232 -2.73 22.35 -6.90
N PHE A 233 -1.61 22.13 -7.60
CA PHE A 233 -1.50 22.28 -9.04
C PHE A 233 -2.19 21.10 -9.73
N GLN A 234 -3.47 21.33 -10.04
CA GLN A 234 -4.40 20.32 -10.55
C GLN A 234 -4.12 19.99 -12.02
N LEU A 235 -4.39 18.74 -12.36
CA LEU A 235 -4.20 18.15 -13.68
C LEU A 235 -5.49 17.50 -14.22
N TYR A 236 -6.64 17.78 -13.63
CA TYR A 236 -7.94 17.34 -14.12
C TYR A 236 -8.17 17.77 -15.57
N GLU A 237 -8.88 16.98 -16.37
CA GLU A 237 -9.05 17.22 -17.82
C GLU A 237 -9.69 18.56 -18.17
N GLY A 238 -10.46 19.15 -17.25
CA GLY A 238 -11.08 20.46 -17.42
C GLY A 238 -10.15 21.65 -17.14
N VAL A 239 -8.95 21.43 -16.59
CA VAL A 239 -8.00 22.49 -16.22
C VAL A 239 -7.65 23.37 -17.42
N ILE A 240 -7.73 24.68 -17.20
CA ILE A 240 -7.28 25.71 -18.13
C ILE A 240 -5.89 26.16 -17.64
N PRO A 241 -4.78 25.84 -18.35
CA PRO A 241 -3.44 26.14 -17.88
C PRO A 241 -3.23 27.61 -17.48
N GLU A 242 -3.84 28.54 -18.21
CA GLU A 242 -3.68 29.97 -17.98
C GLU A 242 -4.26 30.47 -16.65
N GLU A 243 -5.20 29.73 -16.04
CA GLU A 243 -5.82 30.07 -14.74
C GLU A 243 -4.88 29.79 -13.55
N CYS A 244 -3.82 28.99 -13.76
CA CYS A 244 -2.72 28.84 -12.81
C CYS A 244 -1.37 29.06 -13.51
N PRO A 245 -0.94 30.33 -13.71
CA PRO A 245 0.31 30.66 -14.38
C PRO A 245 1.51 30.15 -13.58
N SER A 246 2.36 29.35 -14.21
CA SER A 246 3.58 28.79 -13.61
C SER A 246 4.71 28.71 -14.64
N THR A 247 5.90 28.35 -14.18
CA THR A 247 7.07 28.09 -15.06
C THR A 247 6.82 27.01 -16.12
N TRP A 248 5.77 26.20 -15.98
CA TRP A 248 5.42 25.16 -16.96
C TRP A 248 4.64 25.70 -18.16
N ASN A 249 3.87 26.78 -17.98
CA ASN A 249 2.96 27.32 -19.00
C ASN A 249 3.20 28.80 -19.34
N ARG A 250 4.17 29.45 -18.69
CA ARG A 250 4.59 30.82 -18.99
C ARG A 250 6.11 30.93 -19.18
N PRO A 251 6.57 31.87 -20.03
CA PRO A 251 7.98 32.21 -20.11
C PRO A 251 8.52 32.70 -18.75
N PRO A 252 9.81 32.52 -18.45
CA PRO A 252 10.41 32.96 -17.19
C PRO A 252 10.12 34.43 -16.87
N ALA A 253 9.68 34.71 -15.64
CA ALA A 253 9.46 36.06 -15.13
C ALA A 253 9.79 36.11 -13.61
N PRO A 254 10.15 37.28 -13.04
CA PRO A 254 10.66 37.38 -11.66
C PRO A 254 9.74 36.81 -10.58
N ASP A 255 8.42 36.93 -10.74
CA ASP A 255 7.42 36.50 -9.75
C ASP A 255 6.67 35.22 -10.16
N LEU A 256 7.13 34.56 -11.23
CA LEU A 256 6.50 33.33 -11.72
C LEU A 256 6.94 32.15 -10.85
N LEU A 257 5.97 31.45 -10.27
CA LEU A 257 6.23 30.33 -9.38
C LEU A 257 6.30 29.01 -10.14
N ASP A 258 7.16 28.11 -9.66
CA ASP A 258 7.04 26.69 -9.98
C ASP A 258 5.79 26.11 -9.31
N PRO A 259 5.17 25.06 -9.90
CA PRO A 259 4.23 24.23 -9.16
C PRO A 259 4.87 23.67 -7.88
N LEU A 260 4.21 23.81 -6.73
CA LEU A 260 4.77 23.45 -5.42
C LEU A 260 4.29 22.06 -4.95
N ILE A 261 3.01 21.76 -5.21
CA ILE A 261 2.42 20.43 -5.03
C ILE A 261 1.66 20.10 -6.30
N LEU A 262 2.04 19.01 -6.96
CA LEU A 262 1.34 18.50 -8.14
C LEU A 262 0.19 17.62 -7.68
N HIS A 263 -0.96 17.70 -8.33
CA HIS A 263 -2.12 16.85 -8.02
C HIS A 263 -2.57 16.12 -9.28
N GLY A 264 -2.34 14.80 -9.32
CA GLY A 264 -2.70 13.92 -10.44
C GLY A 264 -4.19 13.56 -10.51
N ASP A 265 -5.09 14.54 -10.38
CA ASP A 265 -6.54 14.36 -10.16
C ASP A 265 -7.36 13.90 -11.38
N ARG A 266 -6.72 13.72 -12.54
CA ARG A 266 -7.29 13.09 -13.75
C ARG A 266 -7.96 11.75 -13.46
N TYR A 267 -9.06 11.40 -14.16
CA TYR A 267 -9.81 10.17 -13.85
C TYR A 267 -9.05 8.88 -14.14
N ASP A 268 -8.27 8.84 -15.23
CA ASP A 268 -7.55 7.64 -15.67
C ASP A 268 -6.20 7.44 -14.94
N LYS A 269 -5.74 8.46 -14.19
CA LYS A 269 -4.46 8.57 -13.45
C LYS A 269 -3.19 8.31 -14.27
N ARG A 270 -3.33 7.87 -15.52
CA ARG A 270 -2.32 7.29 -16.41
C ARG A 270 -1.25 6.50 -15.65
N GLU A 271 -1.65 5.61 -14.74
CA GLU A 271 -0.74 4.96 -13.78
C GLU A 271 0.45 4.24 -14.45
N LEU A 272 0.22 3.67 -15.62
CA LEU A 272 1.21 2.88 -16.36
C LEU A 272 2.18 3.73 -17.19
N ASP A 273 1.89 5.02 -17.36
CA ASP A 273 2.73 5.89 -18.17
C ASP A 273 4.04 6.19 -17.47
N PHE A 274 5.14 6.03 -18.22
CA PHE A 274 6.49 6.26 -17.74
C PHE A 274 7.32 6.96 -18.81
N SER A 275 7.92 8.10 -18.45
CA SER A 275 8.80 8.86 -19.34
C SER A 275 9.87 9.56 -18.51
N LEU A 276 11.07 9.70 -19.07
CA LEU A 276 12.12 10.57 -18.52
C LEU A 276 12.49 11.69 -19.48
N ASN A 277 11.78 11.79 -20.61
CA ASN A 277 12.01 12.78 -21.63
C ASN A 277 11.42 14.09 -21.17
N GLU A 278 12.26 15.10 -20.97
CA GLU A 278 11.79 16.41 -20.53
C GLU A 278 10.96 17.10 -21.61
N PRO A 279 9.86 17.77 -21.20
CA PRO A 279 9.12 18.67 -22.07
C PRO A 279 10.03 19.77 -22.64
N LYS A 280 9.91 20.05 -23.93
CA LYS A 280 10.75 21.05 -24.63
C LYS A 280 10.07 22.39 -24.84
N THR A 281 8.77 22.46 -24.58
CA THR A 281 7.92 23.61 -24.86
C THR A 281 7.04 23.88 -23.65
N LEU A 282 6.60 25.13 -23.51
CA LEU A 282 5.59 25.49 -22.52
C LEU A 282 4.30 24.71 -22.78
N ALA A 283 3.64 24.31 -21.70
CA ALA A 283 2.37 23.64 -21.73
C ALA A 283 1.25 24.61 -22.13
N ASN A 284 0.56 24.32 -23.24
CA ASN A 284 -0.61 25.08 -23.69
C ASN A 284 -1.91 24.32 -23.44
N HIS A 285 -1.82 23.01 -23.19
CA HIS A 285 -2.95 22.15 -22.88
C HIS A 285 -2.67 21.31 -21.64
N VAL A 286 -3.73 20.83 -20.99
CA VAL A 286 -3.60 19.97 -19.80
C VAL A 286 -2.83 18.68 -20.08
N ASP A 287 -2.90 18.13 -21.28
CA ASP A 287 -2.10 16.95 -21.66
C ASP A 287 -0.59 17.24 -21.68
N ASP A 288 -0.18 18.49 -21.97
CA ASP A 288 1.22 18.90 -21.85
C ASP A 288 1.64 18.93 -20.37
N LEU A 289 0.81 19.50 -19.49
CA LEU A 289 1.03 19.48 -18.03
C LEU A 289 1.14 18.04 -17.49
N TRP A 290 0.34 17.12 -18.02
CA TRP A 290 0.45 15.69 -17.72
C TRP A 290 1.79 15.10 -18.13
N HIS A 291 2.36 15.54 -19.25
CA HIS A 291 3.69 15.08 -19.65
C HIS A 291 4.75 15.49 -18.63
N HIS A 292 4.72 16.74 -18.14
CA HIS A 292 5.58 17.20 -17.04
C HIS A 292 5.39 16.34 -15.78
N TYR A 293 4.14 16.10 -15.37
CA TYR A 293 3.83 15.27 -14.20
C TYR A 293 4.34 13.84 -14.34
N ILE A 294 4.13 13.20 -15.50
CA ILE A 294 4.60 11.83 -15.75
C ILE A 294 6.12 11.75 -15.62
N VAL A 295 6.86 12.74 -16.15
CA VAL A 295 8.33 12.78 -16.03
C VAL A 295 8.77 12.88 -14.57
N ILE A 296 8.16 13.76 -13.79
CA ILE A 296 8.45 13.93 -12.37
C ILE A 296 8.11 12.67 -11.58
N ARG A 297 6.91 12.12 -11.79
CA ARG A 297 6.46 10.87 -11.18
C ARG A 297 7.41 9.72 -11.51
N SER A 298 7.84 9.60 -12.77
CA SER A 298 8.79 8.58 -13.22
C SER A 298 10.14 8.69 -12.52
N ARG A 299 10.65 9.91 -12.31
CA ARG A 299 11.88 10.14 -11.53
C ARG A 299 11.72 9.68 -10.09
N ILE A 300 10.60 10.04 -9.44
CA ILE A 300 10.30 9.64 -8.07
C ILE A 300 10.17 8.11 -7.95
N ILE A 301 9.52 7.46 -8.91
CA ILE A 301 9.41 5.99 -8.96
C ILE A 301 10.81 5.36 -8.96
N GLN A 302 11.75 5.90 -9.74
CA GLN A 302 13.12 5.35 -9.88
C GLN A 302 14.01 5.51 -8.63
N LEU A 303 13.66 6.39 -7.69
CA LEU A 303 14.47 6.58 -6.48
C LEU A 303 14.53 5.27 -5.69
N ASP A 304 15.73 4.85 -5.33
CA ASP A 304 15.91 3.72 -4.42
C ASP A 304 15.47 4.13 -3.02
N GLY A 305 14.35 3.57 -2.55
CA GLY A 305 13.85 3.89 -1.21
C GLY A 305 14.72 3.36 -0.07
N TYR A 306 15.72 2.49 -0.31
CA TYR A 306 16.71 2.17 0.71
C TYR A 306 17.65 3.35 1.00
N ALA A 307 17.86 4.24 0.04
CA ALA A 307 18.69 5.43 0.22
C ALA A 307 18.12 6.43 1.24
N PHE A 308 16.82 6.31 1.58
CA PHE A 308 16.16 7.14 2.60
C PHE A 308 16.34 6.61 4.03
N ARG A 309 17.03 5.48 4.21
CA ARG A 309 17.32 4.90 5.52
C ARG A 309 18.64 5.45 6.05
N HIS A 310 18.56 6.46 6.91
CA HIS A 310 19.73 7.07 7.55
C HIS A 310 20.05 6.39 8.88
N GLU A 311 21.30 5.98 9.06
CA GLU A 311 21.77 5.40 10.33
C GLU A 311 22.04 6.50 11.40
N PRO A 312 21.80 6.23 12.69
CA PRO A 312 21.24 4.99 13.24
C PRO A 312 19.74 4.86 12.98
N LEU A 313 19.28 3.68 12.59
CA LEU A 313 17.84 3.45 12.38
C LEU A 313 17.08 3.35 13.71
N GLU A 314 16.21 4.33 13.97
CA GLU A 314 15.42 4.43 15.22
C GLU A 314 14.28 3.40 15.28
N ALA A 315 13.65 3.11 14.14
CA ALA A 315 12.52 2.19 14.08
C ALA A 315 12.98 0.72 14.18
N PRO A 316 12.24 -0.15 14.91
CA PRO A 316 12.55 -1.57 14.98
C PRO A 316 12.40 -2.25 13.60
N GLN A 317 13.03 -3.41 13.43
CA GLN A 317 12.84 -4.22 12.22
C GLN A 317 11.40 -4.72 12.12
N PHE A 318 10.90 -4.83 10.89
CA PHE A 318 9.57 -5.40 10.63
C PHE A 318 9.57 -6.87 11.06
N SER A 319 8.62 -7.23 11.93
CA SER A 319 8.43 -8.60 12.42
C SER A 319 7.23 -9.24 11.75
N PHE A 320 7.45 -10.33 11.00
CA PHE A 320 6.38 -11.14 10.43
C PHE A 320 5.50 -11.76 11.52
N LEU A 321 6.09 -12.13 12.67
CA LEU A 321 5.33 -12.73 13.77
C LEU A 321 4.29 -11.81 14.36
N ARG A 322 4.61 -10.52 14.48
CA ARG A 322 3.68 -9.53 15.02
C ARG A 322 2.39 -9.45 14.18
N HIS A 323 2.51 -9.62 12.87
CA HIS A 323 1.40 -9.55 11.92
C HIS A 323 0.75 -10.91 11.65
N LEU A 324 1.41 -12.01 12.01
CA LEU A 324 0.89 -13.36 11.82
C LEU A 324 -0.41 -13.56 12.60
N GLU A 325 -0.48 -13.09 13.84
CA GLU A 325 -1.69 -13.24 14.67
C GLU A 325 -2.88 -12.47 14.11
N ASP A 326 -2.64 -11.30 13.52
CA ASP A 326 -3.69 -10.47 12.93
C ASP A 326 -4.27 -11.07 11.64
N LEU A 327 -3.42 -11.69 10.82
CA LEU A 327 -3.79 -12.25 9.51
C LEU A 327 -4.19 -13.73 9.58
N HIS A 328 -3.56 -14.49 10.48
CA HIS A 328 -3.72 -15.94 10.65
C HIS A 328 -3.77 -16.31 12.14
N PRO A 329 -4.84 -15.94 12.85
CA PRO A 329 -4.95 -16.10 14.29
C PRO A 329 -4.80 -17.56 14.73
N GLY A 330 -4.06 -17.78 15.83
CA GLY A 330 -3.73 -19.11 16.31
C GLY A 330 -2.66 -19.84 15.48
N GLY A 331 -1.97 -19.12 14.60
CA GLY A 331 -0.78 -19.60 13.91
C GLY A 331 0.29 -20.10 14.89
N ARG A 332 0.93 -21.21 14.54
CA ARG A 332 2.03 -21.79 15.31
C ARG A 332 3.24 -21.96 14.41
N ILE A 333 4.35 -21.38 14.82
CA ILE A 333 5.62 -21.45 14.11
C ILE A 333 6.59 -22.40 14.80
N ILE A 334 7.59 -22.84 14.04
CA ILE A 334 8.60 -23.77 14.54
C ILE A 334 9.40 -23.12 15.67
N ASN A 335 9.68 -23.90 16.71
CA ASN A 335 10.63 -23.52 17.74
C ASN A 335 11.97 -24.24 17.52
N GLU A 336 13.02 -23.79 18.22
CA GLU A 336 14.34 -24.40 18.09
C GLU A 336 14.33 -25.89 18.40
N ALA A 337 13.63 -26.32 19.45
CA ALA A 337 13.57 -27.73 19.83
C ALA A 337 13.00 -28.60 18.71
N SER A 338 11.93 -28.17 18.06
CA SER A 338 11.29 -28.81 16.91
C SER A 338 12.23 -28.88 15.70
N LEU A 339 12.89 -27.76 15.35
CA LEU A 339 13.85 -27.73 14.25
C LEU A 339 15.05 -28.67 14.54
N CYS A 340 15.47 -28.75 15.79
CA CYS A 340 16.62 -29.55 16.23
C CYS A 340 16.32 -31.04 16.35
N GLN A 341 15.08 -31.41 16.70
CA GLN A 341 14.64 -32.80 16.73
C GLN A 341 14.60 -33.45 15.33
N SER A 342 14.56 -32.66 14.26
CA SER A 342 14.62 -33.14 12.86
C SER A 342 15.98 -33.72 12.42
N ASN A 343 16.96 -33.75 13.34
CA ASN A 343 18.30 -34.37 13.21
C ASN A 343 19.00 -34.16 11.85
N ARG A 344 19.46 -32.93 11.60
CA ARG A 344 20.19 -32.56 10.37
C ARG A 344 21.45 -31.76 10.67
N ALA A 345 22.59 -32.10 10.05
CA ALA A 345 23.84 -31.31 10.10
C ALA A 345 23.65 -29.83 9.72
N SER A 346 22.74 -29.53 8.78
CA SER A 346 22.45 -28.17 8.32
C SER A 346 21.64 -27.32 9.32
N PHE A 347 20.92 -27.96 10.25
CA PHE A 347 20.16 -27.25 11.30
C PHE A 347 20.82 -27.32 12.68
N THR A 348 21.78 -28.23 12.89
CA THR A 348 22.48 -28.38 14.18
C THR A 348 23.12 -27.08 14.67
N LYS A 349 23.55 -26.20 13.75
CA LYS A 349 24.11 -24.89 14.09
C LYS A 349 23.10 -23.90 14.68
N TYR A 350 21.81 -24.18 14.54
CA TYR A 350 20.72 -23.41 15.14
C TYR A 350 20.22 -24.07 16.44
N CYS A 351 20.83 -25.18 16.85
CA CYS A 351 20.46 -25.91 18.06
C CYS A 351 21.22 -25.38 19.26
N ASN A 352 20.48 -25.07 20.32
CA ASN A 352 20.98 -24.47 21.56
C ASN A 352 21.47 -23.01 21.40
N SER A 353 20.91 -22.27 20.45
CA SER A 353 21.14 -20.82 20.38
C SER A 353 20.53 -20.15 21.61
N THR A 354 21.23 -19.20 22.21
CA THR A 354 20.68 -18.41 23.32
C THR A 354 19.81 -17.25 22.82
N GLU A 355 19.91 -16.90 21.53
CA GLU A 355 19.21 -15.75 20.93
C GLU A 355 17.81 -16.06 20.40
N GLY A 356 17.43 -17.34 20.24
CA GLY A 356 16.13 -17.70 19.66
C GLY A 356 16.10 -17.64 18.12
N LEU A 357 15.00 -18.12 17.53
CA LEU A 357 14.68 -17.93 16.11
C LEU A 357 13.97 -16.59 15.88
N ASN A 358 14.43 -15.81 14.90
CA ASN A 358 13.87 -14.50 14.59
C ASN A 358 13.09 -14.50 13.28
N PHE A 359 11.98 -13.75 13.22
CA PHE A 359 11.10 -13.67 12.06
C PHE A 359 10.97 -12.23 11.58
N VAL A 360 12.12 -11.58 11.46
CA VAL A 360 12.24 -10.18 11.07
C VAL A 360 12.85 -10.05 9.68
N THR A 361 12.61 -8.92 9.00
CA THR A 361 13.25 -8.61 7.72
C THR A 361 13.85 -7.22 7.71
N ASN A 362 14.94 -7.09 6.96
CA ASN A 362 15.52 -5.81 6.59
C ASN A 362 15.08 -5.32 5.22
N HIS A 363 14.42 -6.16 4.42
CA HIS A 363 13.93 -5.74 3.12
C HIS A 363 12.75 -4.78 3.27
N ARG A 364 12.65 -3.79 2.37
CA ARG A 364 11.39 -3.10 2.12
C ARG A 364 10.44 -4.07 1.43
N ILE A 365 9.18 -4.06 1.83
CA ILE A 365 8.12 -4.89 1.24
C ILE A 365 6.93 -4.03 0.83
N HIS A 366 6.20 -4.49 -0.18
CA HIS A 366 4.93 -3.94 -0.63
C HIS A 366 3.95 -5.11 -0.80
N PRO A 367 3.25 -5.49 0.28
CA PRO A 367 2.23 -6.52 0.22
C PRO A 367 1.10 -6.10 -0.72
N LEU A 368 0.53 -7.02 -1.49
CA LEU A 368 -0.59 -6.73 -2.39
C LEU A 368 -0.32 -5.53 -3.32
N PHE A 369 0.93 -5.43 -3.78
CA PHE A 369 1.33 -4.51 -4.84
C PHE A 369 0.37 -4.57 -6.03
N TYR A 370 -0.16 -5.74 -6.36
CA TYR A 370 -1.32 -5.88 -7.24
C TYR A 370 -2.29 -6.95 -6.72
N SER A 371 -3.57 -6.59 -6.62
CA SER A 371 -4.68 -7.52 -6.44
C SER A 371 -5.94 -6.96 -7.11
N SER A 372 -6.73 -7.83 -7.74
CA SER A 372 -8.07 -7.47 -8.24
C SER A 372 -9.14 -7.57 -7.14
N ASP A 373 -8.82 -8.19 -6.01
CA ASP A 373 -9.63 -8.22 -4.80
C ASP A 373 -8.71 -8.21 -3.56
N TYR A 374 -8.38 -7.02 -3.06
CA TYR A 374 -7.45 -6.87 -1.93
C TYR A 374 -8.11 -7.14 -0.57
N ASN A 375 -9.45 -7.04 -0.50
CA ASN A 375 -10.23 -7.27 0.72
C ASN A 375 -10.25 -8.75 1.15
N VAL A 376 -9.82 -9.66 0.28
CA VAL A 376 -9.69 -11.08 0.62
C VAL A 376 -8.72 -11.33 1.78
N THR A 377 -7.73 -10.45 2.00
CA THR A 377 -6.74 -10.62 3.06
C THR A 377 -7.30 -10.51 4.48
N THR A 378 -8.48 -9.93 4.65
CA THR A 378 -9.09 -9.77 5.97
C THR A 378 -10.01 -10.92 6.35
N ASN A 379 -10.27 -11.86 5.44
CA ASN A 379 -11.19 -12.98 5.63
C ASN A 379 -10.56 -14.27 5.11
N PRO A 380 -10.18 -15.22 5.99
CA PRO A 380 -9.60 -16.48 5.56
C PRO A 380 -10.50 -17.23 4.59
N VAL A 381 -9.97 -17.56 3.43
CA VAL A 381 -10.65 -18.35 2.40
C VAL A 381 -10.31 -19.82 2.58
N LYS A 382 -11.31 -20.70 2.44
CA LYS A 382 -11.07 -22.15 2.46
C LYS A 382 -10.22 -22.57 1.25
N GLY A 383 -9.36 -23.56 1.47
CA GLY A 383 -8.51 -24.16 0.46
C GLY A 383 -7.03 -23.78 0.62
N THR A 384 -6.26 -23.98 -0.45
CA THR A 384 -4.81 -23.81 -0.48
C THR A 384 -4.40 -22.77 -1.51
N ALA A 385 -3.47 -21.88 -1.13
CA ALA A 385 -2.80 -21.00 -2.07
C ALA A 385 -1.42 -21.52 -2.44
N LEU A 386 -1.07 -21.40 -3.71
CA LEU A 386 0.30 -21.61 -4.16
C LEU A 386 1.17 -20.40 -3.77
N VAL A 387 2.20 -20.64 -2.97
CA VAL A 387 3.19 -19.64 -2.57
C VAL A 387 4.36 -19.68 -3.55
N VAL A 388 4.62 -18.54 -4.18
CA VAL A 388 5.61 -18.41 -5.25
C VAL A 388 6.54 -17.25 -4.99
N ALA A 389 7.85 -17.46 -5.17
CA ALA A 389 8.85 -16.40 -5.17
C ALA A 389 9.46 -16.25 -6.57
N LEU A 390 9.36 -15.08 -7.19
CA LEU A 390 9.89 -14.82 -8.54
C LEU A 390 10.78 -13.59 -8.55
N ASN A 391 11.75 -13.54 -9.46
CA ASN A 391 12.40 -12.29 -9.84
C ASN A 391 11.56 -11.56 -10.89
N VAL A 392 11.61 -10.23 -10.95
CA VAL A 392 10.86 -9.48 -11.98
C VAL A 392 11.30 -9.87 -13.40
N THR A 393 12.55 -10.25 -13.58
CA THR A 393 13.07 -10.79 -14.86
C THR A 393 12.37 -12.08 -15.29
N ASP A 394 11.79 -12.83 -14.34
CA ASP A 394 11.10 -14.10 -14.54
C ASP A 394 9.57 -13.95 -14.61
N MET A 395 9.03 -12.74 -14.84
CA MET A 395 7.59 -12.47 -14.81
C MET A 395 6.76 -13.35 -15.77
N LEU A 396 7.33 -13.85 -16.87
CA LEU A 396 6.65 -14.80 -17.76
C LEU A 396 6.31 -16.13 -17.07
N LYS A 397 7.09 -16.56 -16.06
CA LYS A 397 6.80 -17.78 -15.29
C LYS A 397 5.46 -17.66 -14.55
N LEU A 398 5.02 -16.46 -14.18
CA LEU A 398 3.73 -16.24 -13.53
C LEU A 398 2.57 -16.69 -14.42
N GLU A 399 2.60 -16.40 -15.72
CA GLU A 399 1.54 -16.82 -16.64
C GLU A 399 1.48 -18.35 -16.79
N ASN A 400 2.65 -18.99 -16.85
CA ASN A 400 2.74 -20.45 -16.91
C ASN A 400 2.17 -21.08 -15.64
N LEU A 401 2.57 -20.57 -14.46
CA LEU A 401 2.03 -21.02 -13.17
C LEU A 401 0.51 -20.80 -13.08
N ALA A 402 0.02 -19.64 -13.50
CA ALA A 402 -1.40 -19.34 -13.50
C ALA A 402 -2.21 -20.19 -14.50
N ASN A 403 -1.56 -20.77 -15.51
CA ASN A 403 -2.18 -21.76 -16.40
C ASN A 403 -2.28 -23.12 -15.72
N MET A 404 -1.25 -23.53 -14.96
CA MET A 404 -1.14 -24.85 -14.34
C MET A 404 -1.87 -24.97 -13.00
N TRP A 405 -2.03 -23.88 -12.25
CA TRP A 405 -2.69 -23.86 -10.95
C TRP A 405 -3.92 -22.95 -10.97
N LYS A 406 -5.13 -23.49 -10.87
CA LYS A 406 -6.38 -22.72 -10.91
C LYS A 406 -6.79 -22.14 -9.55
N GLY A 407 -6.28 -22.70 -8.46
CA GLY A 407 -6.50 -22.22 -7.09
C GLY A 407 -5.85 -20.86 -6.78
N TRP A 408 -5.92 -20.43 -5.52
CA TRP A 408 -5.31 -19.17 -5.07
C TRP A 408 -3.80 -19.16 -5.29
N MET A 409 -3.24 -18.01 -5.62
CA MET A 409 -1.80 -17.80 -5.75
C MET A 409 -1.41 -16.57 -4.94
N SER A 410 -0.37 -16.71 -4.11
CA SER A 410 0.31 -15.57 -3.49
C SER A 410 1.75 -15.55 -3.98
N VAL A 411 2.10 -14.49 -4.70
CA VAL A 411 3.33 -14.40 -5.49
C VAL A 411 4.13 -13.20 -5.02
N ALA A 412 5.30 -13.42 -4.43
CA ALA A 412 6.23 -12.37 -4.09
C ALA A 412 7.25 -12.17 -5.21
N PHE A 413 7.30 -10.97 -5.78
CA PHE A 413 8.30 -10.57 -6.74
C PHE A 413 9.48 -9.87 -6.07
N HIS A 414 10.69 -10.21 -6.50
CA HIS A 414 11.93 -9.53 -6.14
C HIS A 414 12.37 -8.60 -7.28
N GLY A 415 12.59 -7.32 -6.98
CA GLY A 415 13.06 -6.35 -7.97
C GLY A 415 13.30 -4.96 -7.41
N THR A 416 13.81 -4.07 -8.24
CA THR A 416 14.12 -2.67 -7.89
C THR A 416 12.89 -1.77 -7.98
N ASP A 417 12.90 -0.58 -7.35
CA ASP A 417 11.79 0.36 -7.48
C ASP A 417 11.47 0.72 -8.93
N ARG A 418 12.49 0.84 -9.80
CA ARG A 418 12.30 1.09 -11.23
C ARG A 418 11.53 -0.03 -11.93
N GLU A 419 11.76 -1.28 -11.55
CA GLU A 419 11.15 -2.45 -12.20
C GLU A 419 9.68 -2.65 -11.83
N THR A 420 9.18 -1.94 -10.82
CA THR A 420 7.76 -1.97 -10.43
C THR A 420 6.84 -1.59 -11.60
N ILE A 421 7.22 -0.61 -12.42
CA ILE A 421 6.41 -0.19 -13.58
C ILE A 421 6.41 -1.25 -14.69
N SER A 422 7.53 -1.95 -14.88
CA SER A 422 7.63 -3.06 -15.83
C SER A 422 6.69 -4.20 -15.42
N LEU A 423 6.66 -4.53 -14.13
CA LEU A 423 5.75 -5.54 -13.59
C LEU A 423 4.28 -5.14 -13.75
N LEU A 424 3.90 -3.90 -13.40
CA LEU A 424 2.54 -3.40 -13.59
C LEU A 424 2.12 -3.42 -15.06
N THR A 425 3.03 -3.03 -15.96
CA THR A 425 2.80 -3.05 -17.41
C THR A 425 2.61 -4.47 -17.93
N PHE A 426 3.38 -5.42 -17.42
CA PHE A 426 3.22 -6.84 -17.76
C PHE A 426 1.86 -7.37 -17.30
N ILE A 427 1.50 -7.13 -16.03
CA ILE A 427 0.21 -7.54 -15.47
C ILE A 427 -0.96 -6.93 -16.26
N SER A 428 -0.87 -5.63 -16.60
CA SER A 428 -1.95 -4.91 -17.28
C SER A 428 -2.21 -5.43 -18.71
N ARG A 429 -1.18 -5.99 -19.35
CA ARG A 429 -1.24 -6.61 -20.69
C ARG A 429 -1.65 -8.08 -20.64
N SER A 430 -1.39 -8.79 -19.54
CA SER A 430 -1.74 -10.19 -19.38
C SER A 430 -3.25 -10.39 -19.17
N LYS A 431 -3.94 -10.86 -20.22
CA LYS A 431 -5.36 -11.24 -20.11
C LYS A 431 -5.58 -12.35 -19.08
N LYS A 432 -4.61 -13.27 -18.93
CA LYS A 432 -4.69 -14.42 -18.02
C LYS A 432 -4.65 -14.01 -16.56
N ILE A 433 -3.74 -13.10 -16.21
CA ILE A 433 -3.63 -12.60 -14.84
C ILE A 433 -4.85 -11.73 -14.52
N LYS A 434 -5.23 -10.81 -15.43
CA LYS A 434 -6.37 -9.91 -15.21
C LYS A 434 -7.72 -10.61 -15.10
N SER A 435 -7.91 -11.74 -15.78
CA SER A 435 -9.17 -12.48 -15.68
C SER A 435 -9.32 -13.25 -14.36
N ARG A 436 -8.30 -13.24 -13.50
CA ARG A 436 -8.29 -14.00 -12.24
C ARG A 436 -8.34 -13.08 -11.03
N LYS A 437 -9.25 -13.40 -10.11
CA LYS A 437 -9.39 -12.72 -8.81
C LYS A 437 -8.55 -13.32 -7.69
N ASN A 438 -8.00 -14.50 -7.94
CA ASN A 438 -7.31 -15.31 -6.96
C ASN A 438 -5.78 -15.32 -7.14
N ILE A 439 -5.21 -14.23 -7.67
CA ILE A 439 -3.76 -14.03 -7.77
C ILE A 439 -3.43 -12.74 -7.02
N LEU A 440 -2.68 -12.89 -5.93
CA LEU A 440 -2.14 -11.79 -5.15
C LEU A 440 -0.66 -11.63 -5.47
N ILE A 441 -0.27 -10.41 -5.80
CA ILE A 441 1.10 -10.08 -6.15
C ILE A 441 1.65 -9.12 -5.11
N HIS A 442 2.73 -9.54 -4.46
CA HIS A 442 3.50 -8.78 -3.48
C HIS A 442 4.83 -8.39 -4.11
N TYR A 443 5.46 -7.33 -3.60
CA TYR A 443 6.77 -6.88 -4.04
C TYR A 443 7.74 -6.84 -2.87
N VAL A 444 8.94 -7.35 -3.06
CA VAL A 444 10.06 -7.27 -2.12
C VAL A 444 11.18 -6.53 -2.83
N TYR A 445 11.58 -5.39 -2.29
CA TYR A 445 12.54 -4.54 -2.97
C TYR A 445 13.95 -5.10 -2.84
N LYS A 446 14.63 -5.23 -3.98
CA LYS A 446 16.00 -5.72 -4.09
C LYS A 446 16.98 -4.77 -3.44
N SER A 447 17.94 -5.34 -2.72
CA SER A 447 19.08 -4.63 -2.12
C SER A 447 20.29 -5.53 -2.18
N GLU A 448 21.47 -4.97 -2.46
CA GLU A 448 22.73 -5.72 -2.45
C GLU A 448 23.13 -6.17 -1.03
N ALA A 449 22.60 -5.51 0.00
CA ALA A 449 22.94 -5.77 1.40
C ALA A 449 22.21 -6.99 2.00
N TYR A 450 21.13 -7.48 1.37
CA TYR A 450 20.24 -8.48 1.96
C TYR A 450 20.02 -9.68 1.02
N PRO A 451 20.35 -10.92 1.45
CA PRO A 451 20.27 -12.11 0.61
C PRO A 451 18.83 -12.57 0.32
N GLU A 452 18.66 -13.24 -0.82
CA GLU A 452 17.36 -13.65 -1.37
C GLU A 452 16.95 -15.05 -0.88
N SER A 453 15.87 -15.16 -0.09
CA SER A 453 14.92 -16.31 -0.17
C SER A 453 13.80 -16.23 0.88
N VAL A 454 14.14 -16.06 2.16
CA VAL A 454 13.19 -16.20 3.27
C VAL A 454 12.17 -15.08 3.29
N THR A 455 12.59 -13.84 3.05
CA THR A 455 11.67 -12.70 3.00
C THR A 455 10.61 -12.88 1.91
N LEU A 456 10.97 -13.32 0.70
CA LEU A 456 10.01 -13.56 -0.39
C LEU A 456 8.97 -14.60 0.00
N HIS A 457 9.44 -15.73 0.56
CA HIS A 457 8.58 -16.79 1.04
C HIS A 457 7.64 -16.31 2.15
N ASN A 458 8.16 -15.61 3.15
CA ASN A 458 7.40 -15.12 4.29
C ASN A 458 6.37 -14.07 3.89
N VAL A 459 6.70 -13.17 2.96
CA VAL A 459 5.74 -12.20 2.41
C VAL A 459 4.61 -12.92 1.68
N ALA A 460 4.92 -13.84 0.77
CA ALA A 460 3.89 -14.60 0.06
C ALA A 460 3.06 -15.50 1.00
N SER A 461 3.68 -16.06 2.04
CA SER A 461 2.96 -16.91 3.00
C SER A 461 2.07 -16.08 3.93
N LEU A 462 2.60 -15.03 4.56
CA LEU A 462 1.88 -14.19 5.52
C LEU A 462 0.65 -13.53 4.90
N TYR A 463 0.78 -13.00 3.68
CA TYR A 463 -0.31 -12.30 3.00
C TYR A 463 -1.13 -13.22 2.07
N SER A 464 -0.96 -14.53 2.17
CA SER A 464 -1.85 -15.49 1.53
C SER A 464 -3.24 -15.43 2.19
N PRO A 465 -4.34 -15.46 1.42
CA PRO A 465 -5.69 -15.40 1.99
C PRO A 465 -6.22 -16.75 2.45
N THR A 466 -5.52 -17.86 2.16
CA THR A 466 -6.04 -19.21 2.39
C THR A 466 -5.61 -19.77 3.74
N GLN A 467 -6.32 -20.81 4.20
CA GLN A 467 -6.01 -21.52 5.46
C GLN A 467 -4.73 -22.34 5.39
N SER A 468 -4.39 -22.84 4.21
CA SER A 468 -3.15 -23.56 3.95
C SER A 468 -2.42 -22.95 2.75
N VAL A 469 -1.11 -23.17 2.68
CA VAL A 469 -0.27 -22.82 1.54
C VAL A 469 0.48 -24.04 1.03
N LEU A 470 0.71 -24.07 -0.28
CA LEU A 470 1.60 -24.99 -0.96
C LEU A 470 2.89 -24.25 -1.33
N ALA A 471 3.99 -24.62 -0.71
CA ALA A 471 5.33 -24.16 -1.06
C ALA A 471 6.03 -25.21 -1.91
N LEU A 472 6.54 -24.84 -3.08
CA LEU A 472 7.17 -25.78 -4.02
C LEU A 472 8.69 -25.60 -4.13
N LEU A 473 9.35 -26.67 -4.54
CA LEU A 473 10.73 -26.64 -4.99
C LEU A 473 10.78 -26.01 -6.38
N HIS A 474 11.68 -25.06 -6.59
CA HIS A 474 11.88 -24.32 -7.86
C HIS A 474 10.67 -23.57 -8.44
N ASN A 475 9.57 -23.43 -7.69
CA ASN A 475 8.31 -22.88 -8.19
C ASN A 475 7.74 -23.63 -9.40
N GLU A 476 7.96 -24.94 -9.50
CA GLU A 476 7.40 -25.76 -10.56
C GLU A 476 6.17 -26.50 -10.03
N VAL A 477 4.98 -26.15 -10.56
CA VAL A 477 3.72 -26.81 -10.24
C VAL A 477 3.21 -27.60 -11.44
N SER A 478 2.69 -28.79 -11.18
CA SER A 478 2.04 -29.63 -12.18
C SER A 478 0.56 -29.82 -11.86
N PRO A 479 -0.29 -30.09 -12.87
CA PRO A 479 -1.69 -30.46 -12.65
C PRO A 479 -1.88 -31.67 -11.70
N LYS A 480 -0.84 -32.52 -11.59
CA LYS A 480 -0.82 -33.67 -10.67
C LYS A 480 -0.82 -33.23 -9.21
N GLN A 481 0.02 -32.25 -8.85
CA GLN A 481 0.06 -31.71 -7.49
C GLN A 481 -1.25 -31.02 -7.14
N GLU A 482 -1.85 -30.24 -8.05
CA GLU A 482 -3.17 -29.62 -7.83
C GLU A 482 -4.25 -30.67 -7.57
N LYS A 483 -4.26 -31.77 -8.32
CA LYS A 483 -5.18 -32.89 -8.10
C LYS A 483 -4.98 -33.54 -6.73
N ILE A 484 -3.73 -33.77 -6.30
CA ILE A 484 -3.42 -34.33 -4.98
C ILE A 484 -3.91 -33.39 -3.87
N VAL A 485 -3.64 -32.08 -3.98
CA VAL A 485 -4.11 -31.08 -3.01
C VAL A 485 -5.63 -31.13 -2.88
N ASN A 486 -6.36 -31.12 -4.00
CA ASN A 486 -7.83 -31.19 -3.98
C ASN A 486 -8.34 -32.45 -3.27
N ILE A 487 -7.70 -33.60 -3.47
CA ILE A 487 -8.07 -34.85 -2.77
C ILE A 487 -7.80 -34.74 -1.26
N VAL A 488 -6.67 -34.17 -0.87
CA VAL A 488 -6.28 -33.99 0.53
C VAL A 488 -7.24 -33.04 1.25
N GLU A 489 -7.60 -31.93 0.62
CA GLU A 489 -8.58 -30.98 1.15
C GLU A 489 -9.96 -31.61 1.35
N GLN A 490 -10.41 -32.45 0.41
CA GLN A 490 -11.69 -33.16 0.52
C GLN A 490 -11.73 -34.15 1.68
N LYS A 491 -10.59 -34.76 2.04
CA LYS A 491 -10.50 -35.67 3.20
C LYS A 491 -10.68 -34.91 4.53
N GLY A 492 -10.35 -33.62 4.58
CA GLY A 492 -10.60 -32.71 5.71
C GLY A 492 -9.84 -32.97 7.02
N ASN A 493 -9.28 -34.17 7.21
CA ASN A 493 -8.54 -34.57 8.40
C ASN A 493 -7.00 -34.42 8.28
N ILE A 494 -6.50 -34.14 7.08
CA ILE A 494 -5.07 -33.96 6.82
C ILE A 494 -4.80 -32.48 6.61
N LYS A 495 -4.01 -31.89 7.53
CA LYS A 495 -3.68 -30.46 7.50
C LYS A 495 -2.38 -30.13 6.78
N SER A 496 -1.48 -31.10 6.72
CA SER A 496 -0.14 -30.92 6.19
C SER A 496 0.34 -32.18 5.46
N ILE A 497 1.07 -32.00 4.36
CA ILE A 497 1.74 -33.08 3.63
C ILE A 497 3.07 -32.60 3.03
N ALA A 498 4.00 -33.53 2.88
CA ALA A 498 5.19 -33.34 2.05
C ALA A 498 5.00 -34.07 0.73
N PHE A 499 5.42 -33.44 -0.37
CA PHE A 499 5.45 -34.03 -1.70
C PHE A 499 6.84 -34.57 -1.98
N LEU A 500 6.93 -35.86 -2.27
CA LEU A 500 8.15 -36.53 -2.70
C LEU A 500 8.00 -37.00 -4.15
N GLU A 501 9.10 -36.95 -4.90
CA GLU A 501 9.24 -37.61 -6.20
C GLU A 501 9.72 -39.06 -5.98
N GLY A 502 8.99 -40.02 -6.55
CA GLY A 502 9.22 -41.45 -6.34
C GLY A 502 8.18 -42.09 -5.40
N THR A 503 7.99 -43.41 -5.55
CA THR A 503 7.04 -44.21 -4.74
C THR A 503 7.70 -45.33 -3.95
N SER A 504 9.03 -45.48 -4.02
CA SER A 504 9.74 -46.63 -3.46
C SER A 504 10.11 -46.38 -2.00
N GLY A 505 9.29 -46.90 -1.07
CA GLY A 505 9.66 -47.05 0.35
C GLY A 505 8.67 -46.51 1.37
N TYR A 506 7.73 -45.65 0.98
CA TYR A 506 6.85 -44.93 1.91
C TYR A 506 5.35 -45.21 1.71
N ALA A 507 4.59 -45.20 2.81
CA ALA A 507 3.14 -45.35 2.78
C ALA A 507 2.48 -44.07 2.22
N CYS A 508 2.25 -44.07 0.91
CA CYS A 508 1.66 -42.94 0.22
C CYS A 508 0.21 -42.68 0.66
N ILE A 509 -0.10 -41.46 1.11
CA ILE A 509 -1.48 -41.09 1.47
C ILE A 509 -2.33 -40.94 0.20
N VAL A 510 -1.76 -40.26 -0.79
CA VAL A 510 -2.31 -40.04 -2.13
C VAL A 510 -1.12 -39.95 -3.08
N GLY A 511 -1.12 -40.75 -4.15
CA GLY A 511 -0.10 -40.71 -5.18
C GLY A 511 -0.70 -40.47 -6.56
N ASP A 512 0.04 -39.80 -7.44
CA ASP A 512 -0.31 -39.66 -8.85
C ASP A 512 0.97 -39.63 -9.72
N ALA A 513 1.13 -40.65 -10.57
CA ALA A 513 2.14 -40.74 -11.63
C ALA A 513 3.54 -40.24 -11.23
N GLY A 514 4.11 -40.83 -10.17
CA GLY A 514 5.47 -40.58 -9.69
C GLY A 514 5.61 -39.54 -8.58
N ILE A 515 4.53 -38.85 -8.20
CA ILE A 515 4.52 -37.96 -7.03
C ILE A 515 3.75 -38.63 -5.90
N CYS A 516 4.32 -38.64 -4.70
CA CYS A 516 3.70 -39.17 -3.51
C CYS A 516 3.52 -38.10 -2.42
N ALA A 517 2.29 -37.97 -1.89
CA ALA A 517 2.03 -37.20 -0.69
C ALA A 517 2.18 -38.08 0.55
N VAL A 518 3.07 -37.67 1.44
CA VAL A 518 3.34 -38.32 2.73
C VAL A 518 3.06 -37.35 3.88
N LYS A 519 2.87 -37.90 5.08
CA LYS A 519 2.73 -37.05 6.28
C LYS A 519 4.09 -36.41 6.60
N PRO A 520 4.13 -35.16 7.10
CA PRO A 520 5.37 -34.53 7.50
C PRO A 520 6.18 -35.34 8.52
N GLU A 521 5.52 -36.07 9.42
CA GLU A 521 6.21 -36.94 10.40
C GLU A 521 7.03 -38.06 9.75
N ALA A 522 6.62 -38.54 8.56
CA ALA A 522 7.34 -39.58 7.83
C ALA A 522 8.65 -39.07 7.23
N VAL A 523 8.74 -37.77 6.94
CA VAL A 523 9.98 -37.12 6.46
C VAL A 523 10.81 -36.53 7.59
N PHE A 524 10.21 -36.25 8.76
CA PHE A 524 10.83 -35.52 9.88
C PHE A 524 12.18 -36.08 10.36
N GLY A 525 12.39 -37.40 10.27
CA GLY A 525 13.64 -38.07 10.68
C GLY A 525 14.55 -38.53 9.54
N GLN A 526 14.15 -38.35 8.27
CA GLN A 526 14.88 -38.82 7.08
C GLN A 526 15.17 -37.67 6.09
N MET A 527 15.17 -36.44 6.61
CA MET A 527 15.24 -35.22 5.82
C MET A 527 16.51 -35.06 4.96
N GLU A 528 17.60 -35.75 5.29
CA GLU A 528 18.85 -35.70 4.51
C GLU A 528 18.78 -36.59 3.26
N GLU A 529 18.25 -37.82 3.38
CA GLU A 529 18.07 -38.75 2.27
C GLU A 529 17.03 -38.23 1.27
N LEU A 530 16.00 -37.53 1.77
CA LEU A 530 14.83 -37.12 1.00
C LEU A 530 14.91 -35.68 0.47
N ARG A 531 16.03 -34.99 0.71
CA ARG A 531 16.21 -33.58 0.31
C ARG A 531 16.03 -33.39 -1.20
N ASP A 532 16.59 -34.31 -1.99
CA ASP A 532 16.57 -34.25 -3.45
C ASP A 532 15.29 -34.83 -4.04
N GLU A 533 14.51 -35.58 -3.25
CA GLU A 533 13.19 -36.10 -3.61
C GLU A 533 12.07 -35.10 -3.30
N MET A 534 12.31 -34.15 -2.39
CA MET A 534 11.31 -33.20 -1.96
C MET A 534 10.90 -32.23 -3.07
N ARG A 535 9.60 -32.13 -3.35
CA ARG A 535 9.04 -31.23 -4.38
C ARG A 535 8.16 -30.13 -3.81
N GLY A 536 7.73 -30.25 -2.56
CA GLY A 536 6.97 -29.20 -1.89
C GLY A 536 6.38 -29.62 -0.56
N VAL A 537 5.77 -28.65 0.11
CA VAL A 537 5.06 -28.82 1.38
C VAL A 537 3.73 -28.10 1.31
N LEU A 538 2.65 -28.80 1.62
CA LEU A 538 1.38 -28.19 1.99
C LEU A 538 1.32 -28.09 3.51
N ILE A 539 1.07 -26.90 4.03
CA ILE A 539 1.11 -26.58 5.46
C ILE A 539 0.08 -25.49 5.79
N PRO A 540 -0.48 -25.44 7.01
CA PRO A 540 -1.27 -24.31 7.46
C PRO A 540 -0.53 -22.97 7.27
N THR A 541 -1.23 -21.95 6.79
CA THR A 541 -0.63 -20.64 6.49
C THR A 541 -0.04 -19.98 7.73
N GLY A 542 -0.73 -20.10 8.87
CA GLY A 542 -0.26 -19.66 10.19
C GLY A 542 1.02 -20.36 10.69
N SER A 543 1.56 -21.29 9.91
CA SER A 543 2.74 -22.10 10.22
C SER A 543 3.75 -22.08 9.08
N ALA A 544 3.54 -21.24 8.06
CA ALA A 544 4.37 -21.25 6.87
C ALA A 544 5.56 -20.28 6.93
N LEU A 545 5.79 -19.61 8.07
CA LEU A 545 6.92 -18.69 8.22
C LEU A 545 8.23 -19.43 8.47
N LEU A 546 9.30 -18.89 7.90
CA LEU A 546 10.67 -19.34 8.08
C LEU A 546 11.48 -18.32 8.89
N PRO A 547 12.37 -18.78 9.77
CA PRO A 547 13.22 -17.90 10.56
C PRO A 547 14.33 -17.28 9.71
N LYS A 548 14.80 -16.10 10.09
CA LYS A 548 15.85 -15.33 9.38
C LYS A 548 17.16 -16.10 9.31
N GLU A 549 17.44 -16.92 10.33
CA GLU A 549 18.65 -17.72 10.45
C GLU A 549 18.83 -18.68 9.25
N VAL A 550 17.73 -19.12 8.61
CA VAL A 550 17.79 -19.99 7.43
C VAL A 550 17.88 -19.25 6.09
N GLU A 551 17.95 -17.91 6.08
CA GLU A 551 17.91 -17.07 4.85
C GLU A 551 18.97 -17.41 3.81
N LYS A 552 20.16 -17.87 4.24
CA LYS A 552 21.26 -18.30 3.35
C LYS A 552 21.14 -19.74 2.87
N SER A 553 20.08 -20.46 3.25
CA SER A 553 19.90 -21.87 2.90
C SER A 553 19.24 -22.01 1.53
N ASP A 554 19.50 -23.13 0.85
CA ASP A 554 18.85 -23.41 -0.43
C ASP A 554 17.36 -23.79 -0.28
N ARG A 555 16.64 -23.80 -1.41
CA ARG A 555 15.19 -24.00 -1.39
C ARG A 555 14.79 -25.35 -0.79
N SER A 556 15.53 -26.43 -1.06
CA SER A 556 15.27 -27.73 -0.46
C SER A 556 15.38 -27.68 1.06
N THR A 557 16.39 -26.98 1.60
CA THR A 557 16.53 -26.77 3.04
C THR A 557 15.36 -26.00 3.63
N LEU A 558 14.89 -24.96 2.96
CA LEU A 558 13.75 -24.18 3.43
C LEU A 558 12.48 -25.03 3.46
N LEU A 559 12.24 -25.87 2.44
CA LEU A 559 11.09 -26.79 2.43
C LEU A 559 11.18 -27.81 3.57
N LEU A 560 12.37 -28.36 3.85
CA LEU A 560 12.57 -29.26 4.97
C LEU A 560 12.26 -28.57 6.31
N ALA A 561 12.66 -27.30 6.49
CA ALA A 561 12.27 -26.53 7.68
C ALA A 561 10.75 -26.36 7.81
N LEU A 562 10.04 -26.15 6.69
CA LEU A 562 8.57 -26.11 6.70
C LEU A 562 7.95 -27.46 7.04
N ALA A 563 8.46 -28.56 6.49
CA ALA A 563 8.00 -29.90 6.82
C ALA A 563 8.26 -30.21 8.31
N ALA A 564 9.39 -29.76 8.86
CA ALA A 564 9.68 -29.88 10.28
C ALA A 564 8.67 -29.09 11.14
N ASN A 565 8.30 -27.90 10.67
CA ASN A 565 7.27 -27.12 11.35
C ASN A 565 5.92 -27.84 11.33
N ALA A 566 5.54 -28.35 10.15
CA ALA A 566 4.28 -29.05 9.97
C ALA A 566 4.14 -30.31 10.83
N ALA A 567 5.24 -31.04 11.10
CA ALA A 567 5.25 -32.22 11.95
C ALA A 567 5.15 -31.90 13.45
N SER A 568 5.45 -30.65 13.84
CA SER A 568 5.52 -30.21 15.23
C SER A 568 4.19 -29.62 15.76
N ILE A 569 3.17 -29.57 14.91
CA ILE A 569 1.87 -28.90 15.13
C ILE A 569 0.76 -29.94 15.15
#